data_AF-E3LN95-F1
#
_entry.id   AF-E3LN95-F1
#
_cell.length_a   1.000
_cell.length_b   1.000
_cell.length_c   1.000
_cell.angle_alpha   90.00
_cell.angle_beta   90.00
_cell.angle_gamma   90.00
#
_symmetry.space_group_name_H-M   'P 1'
#
loop_
_entity.id
_entity.type
_entity.pdbx_description
1 polymer ?
#
loop_
_entity_poly.entity_id
_entity_poly.type
_entity_poly.pdbx_seq_one_letter_code
_entity_poly.pdbx_strand_id
1 'polypeptide(L)'
;MASPAPKYFWIFVSFSVSLSVYGFFYFQSHYTIYVDGKVVNFTGDLFQVAADNKLISCGIPKSMSQLTINIMCLLYDEDSFSAESNSLNDTWVTKRECLQENEFRNPTSQLLNDNETVRFAFIRDPIQRFVSLYLDKCIHTKFCFDCDTNMSCFVQRIYDMLKNIQNYRHGFQKSDIMAQHAAPLSWMCNFDRELEKWHLLMMGSDFVERKSSILHLANILKRQGFNESLVEKIQQDTLAGETAHSTHTSSHRVEAERQVREDPFIRDLLHKIYFFDYVVFPFKRDSLDAKYRTNFWSIPE
;
A
#
# COMPACT_ATOMS: atom_id res chain seq x y z
N MET A 1 5.53 49.07 42.23
CA MET A 1 6.97 48.98 41.90
C MET A 1 7.25 47.57 41.40
N ALA A 2 7.47 47.39 40.09
CA ALA A 2 7.80 46.09 39.53
C ALA A 2 9.29 45.79 39.82
N SER A 3 9.56 44.67 40.48
CA SER A 3 10.93 44.20 40.72
C SER A 3 11.58 43.89 39.36
N PRO A 4 12.77 44.43 39.05
CA PRO A 4 13.47 44.09 37.81
C PRO A 4 13.78 42.59 37.80
N ALA A 5 13.55 41.93 36.66
CA ALA A 5 13.90 40.53 36.48
C ALA A 5 15.39 40.31 36.84
N PRO A 6 15.75 39.23 37.54
CA PRO A 6 17.12 39.00 37.97
C PRO A 6 18.05 39.02 36.74
N LYS A 7 19.24 39.63 36.87
CA LYS A 7 20.18 39.88 35.76
C LYS A 7 20.48 38.63 34.91
N TYR A 8 20.34 37.45 35.48
CA TYR A 8 20.57 36.17 34.82
C TYR A 8 19.36 35.63 34.04
N PHE A 9 18.14 36.12 34.31
CA PHE A 9 16.91 35.65 33.64
C PHE A 9 17.00 35.81 32.13
N TRP A 10 17.39 37.01 31.65
CA TRP A 10 17.53 37.27 30.22
C TRP A 10 18.67 36.46 29.58
N ILE A 11 19.74 36.17 30.32
CA ILE A 11 20.85 35.32 29.83
C ILE A 11 20.37 33.87 29.67
N PHE A 12 19.65 33.32 30.65
CA PHE A 12 19.08 31.98 30.55
C PHE A 12 18.04 31.86 29.44
N VAL A 13 17.18 32.86 29.29
CA VAL A 13 16.20 32.91 28.19
C VAL A 13 16.90 32.98 26.83
N SER A 14 17.89 33.86 26.66
CA SER A 14 18.64 33.95 25.41
C SER A 14 19.39 32.66 25.09
N PHE A 15 20.08 32.05 26.05
CA PHE A 15 20.79 30.78 25.85
C PHE A 15 19.81 29.64 25.50
N SER A 16 18.67 29.57 26.20
CA SER A 16 17.63 28.57 25.92
C SER A 16 17.06 28.76 24.51
N VAL A 17 16.72 29.98 24.11
CA VAL A 17 16.21 30.28 22.76
C VAL A 17 17.26 29.94 21.71
N SER A 18 18.51 30.33 21.89
CA SER A 18 19.60 30.00 20.96
C SER A 18 19.83 28.49 20.84
N LEU A 19 19.78 27.74 21.94
CA LEU A 19 19.93 26.29 21.93
C LEU A 19 18.73 25.60 21.26
N SER A 20 17.51 26.10 21.48
CA SER A 20 16.31 25.62 20.80
C SER A 20 16.35 25.91 19.29
N VAL A 21 16.80 27.10 18.88
CA VAL A 21 16.95 27.48 17.47
C VAL A 21 18.04 26.66 16.79
N TYR A 22 19.20 26.50 17.43
CA TYR A 22 20.26 25.63 16.93
C TYR A 22 19.78 24.19 16.80
N GLY A 23 19.11 23.66 17.83
CA GLY A 23 18.52 22.32 17.82
C GLY A 23 17.50 22.15 16.69
N PHE A 24 16.65 23.15 16.45
CA PHE A 24 15.69 23.14 15.35
C PHE A 24 16.37 23.09 13.97
N PHE A 25 17.35 23.97 13.70
CA PHE A 25 18.07 23.97 12.42
C PHE A 25 18.94 22.74 12.21
N TYR A 26 19.57 22.23 13.29
CA TYR A 26 20.30 20.97 13.26
C TYR A 26 19.36 19.80 12.94
N PHE A 27 18.18 19.76 13.55
CA PHE A 27 17.19 18.73 13.30
C PHE A 27 16.66 18.81 11.86
N GLN A 28 16.35 20.02 11.40
CA GLN A 28 15.91 20.25 10.02
C GLN A 28 16.98 19.82 9.02
N SER A 29 18.25 20.21 9.18
CA SER A 29 19.30 19.86 8.23
C SER A 29 19.60 18.36 8.17
N HIS A 30 19.56 17.66 9.32
CA HIS A 30 19.89 16.23 9.38
C HIS A 30 18.72 15.30 9.06
N TYR A 31 17.47 15.73 9.30
CA TYR A 31 16.29 14.87 9.18
C TYR A 31 15.32 15.31 8.08
N THR A 32 15.51 16.45 7.42
CA THR A 32 14.67 16.82 6.27
C THR A 32 14.85 15.84 5.11
N ILE A 33 13.73 15.31 4.63
CA ILE A 33 13.67 14.49 3.42
C ILE A 33 13.29 15.37 2.24
N TYR A 34 14.15 15.39 1.23
CA TYR A 34 13.83 16.05 -0.02
C TYR A 34 13.01 15.11 -0.89
N VAL A 35 11.79 15.54 -1.19
CA VAL A 35 10.85 14.76 -1.99
C VAL A 35 10.65 15.41 -3.35
N ASP A 36 10.58 14.57 -4.39
CA ASP A 36 10.20 15.04 -5.72
C ASP A 36 8.67 15.17 -5.76
N GLY A 37 8.17 16.41 -5.70
CA GLY A 37 6.75 16.75 -5.60
C GLY A 37 5.93 16.54 -6.88
N LYS A 38 6.46 15.82 -7.87
CA LYS A 38 5.74 15.53 -9.12
C LYS A 38 4.67 14.46 -8.91
N VAL A 39 3.43 14.79 -9.26
CA VAL A 39 2.34 13.82 -9.38
C VAL A 39 2.62 12.90 -10.57
N VAL A 40 2.58 11.59 -10.33
CA VAL A 40 2.79 10.57 -11.36
C VAL A 40 1.45 10.09 -11.86
N ASN A 41 1.18 10.25 -13.17
CA ASN A 41 0.02 9.64 -13.80
C ASN A 41 0.31 8.17 -14.08
N PHE A 42 0.02 7.31 -13.11
CA PHE A 42 0.35 5.89 -13.16
C PHE A 42 -0.85 5.06 -13.64
N THR A 43 -0.76 4.52 -14.85
CA THR A 43 -1.78 3.63 -15.43
C THR A 43 -1.58 2.19 -14.93
N GLY A 44 -2.05 1.92 -13.71
CA GLY A 44 -1.93 0.61 -13.08
C GLY A 44 -3.14 0.17 -12.25
N ASP A 45 -4.22 0.95 -12.25
CA ASP A 45 -5.39 0.67 -11.42
C ASP A 45 -6.15 -0.55 -11.91
N LEU A 46 -6.33 -1.52 -11.02
CA LEU A 46 -7.13 -2.71 -11.25
C LEU A 46 -8.42 -2.56 -10.46
N PHE A 47 -9.43 -1.91 -11.03
CA PHE A 47 -10.73 -1.83 -10.39
C PHE A 47 -11.50 -3.16 -10.53
N GLN A 48 -12.34 -3.44 -9.54
CA GLN A 48 -13.37 -4.47 -9.59
C GLN A 48 -14.69 -3.84 -9.13
N VAL A 49 -15.78 -4.18 -9.79
CA VAL A 49 -17.06 -3.47 -9.65
C VAL A 49 -18.18 -4.46 -9.42
N ALA A 50 -19.00 -4.22 -8.40
CA ALA A 50 -20.33 -4.81 -8.23
C ALA A 50 -21.35 -3.67 -8.33
N ALA A 51 -21.81 -3.40 -9.55
CA ALA A 51 -22.55 -2.18 -9.89
C ALA A 51 -23.92 -2.11 -9.19
N ASP A 52 -24.63 -3.22 -9.12
CA ASP A 52 -25.96 -3.33 -8.50
C ASP A 52 -25.94 -2.96 -7.00
N ASN A 53 -24.80 -3.21 -6.35
CA ASN A 53 -24.58 -2.88 -4.94
C ASN A 53 -23.75 -1.60 -4.76
N LYS A 54 -23.52 -0.82 -5.82
CA LYS A 54 -22.71 0.40 -5.82
C LYS A 54 -21.36 0.25 -5.11
N LEU A 55 -20.66 -0.85 -5.40
CA LEU A 55 -19.40 -1.20 -4.72
C LEU A 55 -18.26 -1.22 -5.73
N ILE A 56 -17.16 -0.53 -5.38
CA ILE A 56 -15.91 -0.57 -6.14
C ILE A 56 -14.79 -1.02 -5.20
N SER A 57 -13.94 -1.92 -5.68
CA SER A 57 -12.64 -2.17 -5.05
C SER A 57 -11.48 -1.83 -5.96
N CYS A 58 -10.33 -1.57 -5.35
CA CYS A 58 -9.06 -1.47 -6.05
C CYS A 58 -8.15 -2.65 -5.68
N GLY A 59 -7.77 -3.43 -6.68
CA GLY A 59 -6.85 -4.55 -6.57
C GLY A 59 -5.40 -4.09 -6.58
N ILE A 60 -4.84 -3.84 -5.39
CA ILE A 60 -3.45 -3.42 -5.24
C ILE A 60 -2.51 -4.63 -5.22
N PRO A 61 -1.58 -4.79 -6.19
CA PRO A 61 -0.69 -5.94 -6.22
C PRO A 61 0.09 -6.12 -4.93
N LYS A 62 0.15 -7.37 -4.43
CA LYS A 62 0.83 -7.76 -3.18
C LYS A 62 0.17 -7.20 -1.90
N SER A 63 -0.98 -6.55 -2.00
CA SER A 63 -1.86 -6.15 -0.89
C SER A 63 -3.18 -6.93 -0.96
N MET A 64 -3.11 -8.26 -0.86
CA MET A 64 -4.27 -9.15 -0.96
C MET A 64 -5.06 -9.05 -2.29
N SER A 65 -4.42 -8.61 -3.39
CA SER A 65 -5.09 -8.46 -4.70
C SER A 65 -5.83 -9.70 -5.20
N GLN A 66 -5.28 -10.91 -4.95
CA GLN A 66 -5.95 -12.16 -5.33
C GLN A 66 -7.25 -12.37 -4.55
N LEU A 67 -7.21 -12.14 -3.23
CA LEU A 67 -8.38 -12.21 -2.38
C LEU A 67 -9.42 -11.16 -2.78
N THR A 68 -8.99 -9.92 -3.09
CA THR A 68 -9.88 -8.87 -3.60
C THR A 68 -10.64 -9.33 -4.85
N ILE A 69 -9.93 -9.89 -5.82
CA ILE A 69 -10.54 -10.41 -7.05
C ILE A 69 -11.54 -11.52 -6.72
N ASN A 70 -11.19 -12.46 -5.85
CA ASN A 70 -12.06 -13.58 -5.50
C ASN A 70 -13.34 -13.11 -4.81
N ILE A 71 -13.21 -12.20 -3.84
CA ILE A 71 -14.34 -11.59 -3.14
C ILE A 71 -15.23 -10.85 -4.13
N MET A 72 -14.66 -10.00 -4.98
CA MET A 72 -15.47 -9.19 -5.90
C MET A 72 -16.12 -10.02 -7.00
N CYS A 73 -15.49 -11.10 -7.48
CA CYS A 73 -16.14 -12.00 -8.43
C CYS A 73 -17.32 -12.74 -7.78
N LEU A 74 -17.17 -13.18 -6.53
CA LEU A 74 -18.27 -13.77 -5.77
C LEU A 74 -19.42 -12.77 -5.55
N LEU A 75 -19.10 -11.49 -5.28
CA LEU A 75 -20.08 -10.43 -5.09
C LEU A 75 -20.73 -9.97 -6.40
N TYR A 76 -20.04 -10.12 -7.53
CA TYR A 76 -20.55 -9.76 -8.84
C TYR A 76 -21.57 -10.78 -9.37
N ASP A 77 -21.29 -12.07 -9.18
CA ASP A 77 -22.17 -13.18 -9.57
C ASP A 77 -21.93 -14.39 -8.67
N GLU A 78 -22.76 -14.54 -7.63
CA GLU A 78 -22.66 -15.62 -6.65
C GLU A 78 -22.94 -16.99 -7.28
N ASP A 79 -23.90 -17.06 -8.21
CA ASP A 79 -24.34 -18.31 -8.83
C ASP A 79 -23.24 -18.87 -9.73
N SER A 80 -22.68 -18.04 -10.61
CA SER A 80 -21.57 -18.43 -11.49
C SER A 80 -20.32 -18.79 -10.69
N PHE A 81 -19.98 -18.01 -9.65
CA PHE A 81 -18.84 -18.31 -8.79
C PHE A 81 -18.98 -19.67 -8.10
N SER A 82 -20.19 -20.01 -7.65
CA SER A 82 -20.48 -21.27 -6.95
C SER A 82 -20.52 -22.46 -7.92
N ALA A 83 -21.07 -22.28 -9.13
CA ALA A 83 -21.13 -23.32 -10.17
C ALA A 83 -19.73 -23.76 -10.63
N GLU A 84 -18.77 -22.84 -10.65
CA GLU A 84 -17.37 -23.10 -11.00
C GLU A 84 -16.56 -23.80 -9.90
N SER A 85 -17.16 -24.07 -8.72
CA SER A 85 -16.46 -24.58 -7.53
C SER A 85 -15.28 -23.70 -7.09
N ASN A 86 -15.36 -22.38 -7.36
CA ASN A 86 -14.31 -21.45 -6.98
C ASN A 86 -14.26 -21.25 -5.45
N SER A 87 -13.06 -20.96 -4.96
CA SER A 87 -12.77 -20.64 -3.57
C SER A 87 -12.17 -19.25 -3.43
N LEU A 88 -12.40 -18.60 -2.29
CA LEU A 88 -11.68 -17.36 -1.94
C LEU A 88 -10.16 -17.57 -1.79
N ASN A 89 -9.70 -18.82 -1.65
CA ASN A 89 -8.28 -19.18 -1.59
C ASN A 89 -7.67 -19.49 -2.95
N ASP A 90 -8.45 -19.46 -4.04
CA ASP A 90 -7.95 -19.80 -5.37
C ASP A 90 -6.91 -18.81 -5.86
N THR A 91 -5.92 -19.33 -6.58
CA THR A 91 -4.82 -18.54 -7.14
C THR A 91 -5.17 -17.94 -8.51
N TRP A 92 -4.23 -17.23 -9.12
CA TRP A 92 -4.35 -16.67 -10.47
C TRP A 92 -4.41 -17.72 -11.58
N VAL A 93 -4.13 -19.00 -11.27
CA VAL A 93 -4.19 -20.10 -12.24
C VAL A 93 -5.65 -20.48 -12.54
N THR A 94 -6.56 -20.27 -11.58
CA THR A 94 -8.00 -20.48 -11.76
C THR A 94 -8.55 -19.37 -12.64
N LYS A 95 -9.08 -19.74 -13.82
CA LYS A 95 -9.78 -18.81 -14.71
C LYS A 95 -11.07 -18.37 -14.02
N ARG A 96 -11.40 -17.08 -14.11
CA ARG A 96 -12.63 -16.51 -13.58
C ARG A 96 -13.35 -15.75 -14.68
N GLU A 97 -14.64 -16.03 -14.89
CA GLU A 97 -15.43 -15.42 -15.95
C GLU A 97 -15.66 -13.92 -15.74
N CYS A 98 -15.89 -13.48 -14.50
CA CYS A 98 -15.96 -12.05 -14.09
C CYS A 98 -14.84 -11.17 -14.67
N LEU A 99 -13.61 -11.71 -14.83
CA LEU A 99 -12.45 -10.96 -15.34
C LEU A 99 -12.52 -10.71 -16.85
N GLN A 100 -13.41 -11.38 -17.57
CA GLN A 100 -13.68 -11.11 -18.98
C GLN A 100 -14.68 -9.97 -19.15
N GLU A 101 -15.52 -9.73 -18.14
CA GLU A 101 -16.54 -8.69 -18.18
C GLU A 101 -15.91 -7.30 -18.11
N ASN A 102 -16.33 -6.42 -19.01
CA ASN A 102 -15.81 -5.06 -19.05
C ASN A 102 -16.37 -4.20 -17.90
N GLU A 103 -17.65 -4.41 -17.57
CA GLU A 103 -18.36 -3.71 -16.50
C GLU A 103 -17.79 -4.04 -15.12
N PHE A 104 -17.33 -5.28 -14.94
CA PHE A 104 -16.62 -5.68 -13.72
C PHE A 104 -15.28 -4.95 -13.55
N ARG A 105 -14.52 -4.74 -14.64
CA ARG A 105 -13.16 -4.19 -14.59
C ARG A 105 -13.11 -2.67 -14.62
N ASN A 106 -14.14 -2.02 -15.14
CA ASN A 106 -14.13 -0.60 -15.44
C ASN A 106 -15.36 0.08 -14.83
N PRO A 107 -15.22 0.86 -13.74
CA PRO A 107 -16.33 1.59 -13.18
C PRO A 107 -16.82 2.66 -14.15
N THR A 108 -18.14 2.76 -14.30
CA THR A 108 -18.74 3.79 -15.16
C THR A 108 -18.62 5.16 -14.52
N SER A 109 -18.65 6.23 -15.32
CA SER A 109 -18.67 7.61 -14.81
C SER A 109 -19.87 7.87 -13.90
N GLN A 110 -21.01 7.20 -14.12
CA GLN A 110 -22.17 7.30 -13.24
C GLN A 110 -21.84 6.75 -11.86
N LEU A 111 -21.27 5.55 -11.80
CA LEU A 111 -20.89 4.91 -10.54
C LEU A 111 -19.82 5.71 -9.79
N LEU A 112 -18.85 6.28 -10.51
CA LEU A 112 -17.80 7.12 -9.93
C LEU A 112 -18.33 8.44 -9.35
N ASN A 113 -19.41 9.00 -9.89
CA ASN A 113 -19.99 10.26 -9.42
C ASN A 113 -21.14 10.09 -8.42
N ASP A 114 -21.58 8.85 -8.19
CA ASP A 114 -22.62 8.53 -7.21
C ASP A 114 -22.05 8.63 -5.77
N ASN A 115 -22.77 9.34 -4.90
CA ASN A 115 -22.40 9.58 -3.51
C ASN A 115 -22.67 8.38 -2.59
N GLU A 116 -23.50 7.44 -3.02
CA GLU A 116 -23.78 6.18 -2.33
C GLU A 116 -22.79 5.08 -2.72
N THR A 117 -21.94 5.31 -3.74
CA THR A 117 -20.91 4.36 -4.14
C THR A 117 -19.83 4.26 -3.08
N VAL A 118 -19.69 3.07 -2.51
CA VAL A 118 -18.64 2.75 -1.55
C VAL A 118 -17.41 2.22 -2.29
N ARG A 119 -16.24 2.72 -1.89
CA ARG A 119 -14.95 2.28 -2.42
C ARG A 119 -14.13 1.67 -1.30
N PHE A 120 -13.48 0.54 -1.54
CA PHE A 120 -12.53 -0.03 -0.58
C PHE A 120 -11.27 -0.55 -1.24
N ALA A 121 -10.16 -0.51 -0.51
CA ALA A 121 -8.91 -1.08 -0.95
C ALA A 121 -8.22 -1.78 0.21
N PHE A 122 -7.74 -3.00 -0.03
CA PHE A 122 -6.80 -3.62 0.89
C PHE A 122 -5.44 -2.97 0.71
N ILE A 123 -4.91 -2.43 1.81
CA ILE A 123 -3.58 -1.84 1.86
C ILE A 123 -2.68 -2.66 2.79
N ARG A 124 -1.39 -2.68 2.51
CA ARG A 124 -0.40 -3.44 3.26
C ARG A 124 0.85 -2.61 3.43
N ASP A 125 1.53 -2.78 4.56
CA ASP A 125 2.81 -2.13 4.82
C ASP A 125 3.73 -2.20 3.58
N PRO A 126 4.23 -1.05 3.09
CA PRO A 126 4.97 -1.00 1.82
C PRO A 126 6.22 -1.89 1.79
N ILE A 127 6.89 -2.06 2.93
CA ILE A 127 8.09 -2.90 3.03
C ILE A 127 7.70 -4.37 2.98
N GLN A 128 6.64 -4.75 3.69
CA GLN A 128 6.08 -6.11 3.62
C GLN A 128 5.59 -6.45 2.21
N ARG A 129 5.04 -5.46 1.49
CA ARG A 129 4.63 -5.58 0.10
C ARG A 129 5.84 -5.81 -0.82
N PHE A 130 6.93 -5.07 -0.62
CA PHE A 130 8.20 -5.30 -1.33
C PHE A 130 8.79 -6.68 -1.07
N VAL A 131 8.82 -7.16 0.17
CA VAL A 131 9.28 -8.52 0.49
C VAL A 131 8.45 -9.56 -0.26
N SER A 132 7.12 -9.41 -0.26
CA SER A 132 6.23 -10.29 -1.04
C SER A 132 6.45 -10.19 -2.56
N LEU A 133 6.86 -9.03 -3.07
CA LEU A 133 7.27 -8.86 -4.47
C LEU A 133 8.57 -9.62 -4.77
N TYR A 134 9.62 -9.40 -3.97
CA TYR A 134 10.93 -10.05 -4.15
C TYR A 134 10.81 -11.59 -4.08
N LEU A 135 10.07 -12.12 -3.11
CA LEU A 135 9.87 -13.57 -2.99
C LEU A 135 9.14 -14.15 -4.21
N ASP A 136 8.08 -13.48 -4.67
CA ASP A 136 7.37 -13.90 -5.88
C ASP A 136 8.28 -13.88 -7.10
N LYS A 137 8.91 -12.74 -7.37
CA LYS A 137 9.58 -12.51 -8.65
C LYS A 137 10.98 -13.08 -8.70
N CYS A 138 11.78 -12.94 -7.64
CA CYS A 138 13.16 -13.39 -7.62
C CYS A 138 13.33 -14.82 -7.10
N ILE A 139 12.53 -15.23 -6.12
CA ILE A 139 12.67 -16.57 -5.54
C ILE A 139 11.83 -17.60 -6.29
N HIS A 140 10.54 -17.33 -6.53
CA HIS A 140 9.64 -18.31 -7.14
C HIS A 140 9.67 -18.29 -8.68
N THR A 141 9.43 -17.14 -9.32
CA THR A 141 9.28 -17.08 -10.78
C THR A 141 10.58 -16.81 -11.54
N LYS A 142 11.68 -16.49 -10.84
CA LYS A 142 13.00 -16.16 -11.41
C LYS A 142 12.98 -14.98 -12.42
N PHE A 143 11.99 -14.10 -12.31
CA PHE A 143 11.85 -12.88 -13.09
C PHE A 143 12.40 -11.68 -12.29
N CYS A 144 13.72 -11.53 -12.24
CA CYS A 144 14.40 -10.64 -11.28
C CYS A 144 15.36 -9.61 -11.91
N PHE A 145 15.07 -9.04 -13.10
CA PHE A 145 15.96 -8.08 -13.78
C PHE A 145 17.43 -8.55 -13.91
N ASP A 146 17.65 -9.84 -14.16
CA ASP A 146 18.97 -10.47 -14.21
C ASP A 146 19.80 -10.31 -12.91
N CYS A 147 19.15 -10.01 -11.78
CA CYS A 147 19.77 -9.93 -10.46
C CYS A 147 19.85 -11.29 -9.75
N ASP A 148 19.39 -12.37 -10.37
CA ASP A 148 19.19 -13.69 -9.76
C ASP A 148 18.36 -13.61 -8.46
N THR A 149 19.04 -13.65 -7.31
CA THR A 149 18.45 -13.53 -5.98
C THR A 149 19.06 -12.38 -5.17
N ASN A 150 19.89 -11.54 -5.78
CA ASN A 150 20.51 -10.40 -5.13
C ASN A 150 19.49 -9.27 -4.90
N MET A 151 19.09 -9.05 -3.63
CA MET A 151 18.09 -8.05 -3.27
C MET A 151 18.57 -6.62 -3.51
N SER A 152 19.84 -6.32 -3.25
CA SER A 152 20.43 -4.98 -3.46
C SER A 152 20.38 -4.58 -4.93
N CYS A 153 20.70 -5.51 -5.84
CA CYS A 153 20.50 -5.32 -7.29
C CYS A 153 19.03 -5.11 -7.63
N PHE A 154 18.14 -5.97 -7.09
CA PHE A 154 16.71 -5.91 -7.41
C PHE A 154 16.06 -4.59 -6.97
N VAL A 155 16.32 -4.13 -5.75
CA VAL A 155 15.77 -2.86 -5.25
C VAL A 155 16.33 -1.65 -6.01
N GLN A 156 17.60 -1.70 -6.43
CA GLN A 156 18.19 -0.67 -7.29
C GLN A 156 17.48 -0.60 -8.65
N ARG A 157 17.23 -1.75 -9.29
CA ARG A 157 16.48 -1.80 -10.57
C ARG A 157 15.06 -1.27 -10.43
N ILE A 158 14.37 -1.61 -9.34
CA ILE A 158 13.05 -1.07 -9.03
C ILE A 158 13.10 0.45 -8.84
N TYR A 159 14.06 0.96 -8.05
CA TYR A 159 14.22 2.39 -7.82
C TYR A 159 14.46 3.15 -9.15
N ASP A 160 15.38 2.66 -9.98
CA ASP A 160 15.69 3.30 -11.27
C ASP A 160 14.48 3.30 -12.21
N MET A 161 13.76 2.17 -12.30
CA MET A 161 12.54 2.05 -13.09
C MET A 161 11.46 3.03 -12.63
N LEU A 162 11.17 3.09 -11.33
CA LEU A 162 10.15 4.01 -10.78
C LEU A 162 10.58 5.47 -10.91
N LYS A 163 11.88 5.77 -10.74
CA LYS A 163 12.39 7.13 -10.92
C LYS A 163 12.30 7.58 -12.37
N ASN A 164 12.55 6.67 -13.32
CA ASN A 164 12.29 6.94 -14.73
C ASN A 164 10.82 7.26 -14.96
N ILE A 165 9.90 6.42 -14.48
CA ILE A 165 8.44 6.67 -14.60
C ILE A 165 8.07 8.04 -14.02
N GLN A 166 8.58 8.40 -12.85
CA GLN A 166 8.33 9.70 -12.22
C GLN A 166 8.84 10.88 -13.06
N ASN A 167 9.94 10.72 -13.79
CA ASN A 167 10.55 11.77 -14.60
C ASN A 167 9.89 11.97 -15.97
N TYR A 168 9.28 10.93 -16.55
CA TYR A 168 8.62 11.01 -17.85
C TYR A 168 7.15 11.45 -17.72
N ARG A 169 6.83 12.64 -18.27
CA ARG A 169 5.50 13.28 -18.17
C ARG A 169 4.44 12.76 -19.15
N HIS A 170 4.86 12.08 -20.22
CA HIS A 170 3.94 11.59 -21.26
C HIS A 170 3.64 10.11 -21.02
N GLY A 171 2.35 9.80 -20.92
CA GLY A 171 1.80 8.55 -20.40
C GLY A 171 2.61 7.31 -20.80
N PHE A 172 2.99 6.54 -19.78
CA PHE A 172 3.66 5.26 -19.96
C PHE A 172 2.75 4.39 -20.84
N GLN A 173 3.15 4.15 -22.09
CA GLN A 173 2.28 3.57 -23.13
C GLN A 173 2.01 2.07 -22.96
N LYS A 174 2.64 1.41 -21.98
CA LYS A 174 2.40 0.01 -21.65
C LYS A 174 2.76 -0.25 -20.21
N SER A 175 1.85 -0.81 -19.42
CA SER A 175 2.13 -1.09 -18.02
C SER A 175 3.27 -2.09 -17.89
N ASP A 176 4.40 -1.64 -17.36
CA ASP A 176 5.42 -2.56 -16.89
C ASP A 176 4.85 -3.32 -15.69
N ILE A 177 4.72 -4.64 -15.83
CA ILE A 177 4.19 -5.52 -14.79
C ILE A 177 5.00 -5.35 -13.50
N MET A 178 6.33 -5.21 -13.60
CA MET A 178 7.17 -4.95 -12.42
C MET A 178 6.86 -3.61 -11.80
N ALA A 179 6.61 -2.57 -12.60
CA ALA A 179 6.19 -1.28 -12.08
C ALA A 179 4.84 -1.37 -11.35
N GLN A 180 3.84 -2.06 -11.90
CA GLN A 180 2.55 -2.26 -11.21
C GLN A 180 2.72 -2.99 -9.88
N HIS A 181 3.60 -3.98 -9.84
CA HIS A 181 3.87 -4.72 -8.61
C HIS A 181 4.66 -3.92 -7.56
N ALA A 182 5.50 -2.98 -7.99
CA ALA A 182 6.46 -2.29 -7.12
C ALA A 182 6.10 -0.85 -6.78
N ALA A 183 5.31 -0.17 -7.62
CA ALA A 183 4.98 1.26 -7.48
C ALA A 183 4.36 1.54 -6.10
N PRO A 184 4.62 2.71 -5.48
CA PRO A 184 4.02 3.10 -4.21
C PRO A 184 2.50 2.97 -4.22
N LEU A 185 1.91 2.69 -3.06
CA LEU A 185 0.45 2.62 -2.90
C LEU A 185 -0.20 3.95 -3.31
N SER A 186 0.43 5.07 -2.95
CA SER A 186 -0.03 6.42 -3.25
C SER A 186 -0.12 6.73 -4.76
N TRP A 187 0.47 5.91 -5.63
CA TRP A 187 0.35 6.03 -7.09
C TRP A 187 -0.84 5.26 -7.66
N MET A 188 -1.59 4.54 -6.83
CA MET A 188 -2.69 3.67 -7.25
C MET A 188 -4.05 4.22 -6.81
N CYS A 189 -5.10 3.68 -7.44
CA CYS A 189 -6.51 3.85 -7.11
C CYS A 189 -6.97 5.31 -7.09
N ASN A 190 -6.25 6.20 -7.79
CA ASN A 190 -6.41 7.66 -7.71
C ASN A 190 -6.38 8.22 -6.28
N PHE A 191 -5.58 7.61 -5.39
CA PHE A 191 -5.42 8.10 -4.02
C PHE A 191 -4.86 9.52 -3.94
N ASP A 192 -4.17 10.00 -4.97
CA ASP A 192 -3.73 11.41 -5.06
C ASP A 192 -4.90 12.41 -5.07
N ARG A 193 -6.10 11.97 -5.47
CA ARG A 193 -7.28 12.84 -5.66
C ARG A 193 -8.47 12.49 -4.79
N GLU A 194 -8.63 11.22 -4.46
CA GLU A 194 -9.88 10.70 -3.90
C GLU A 194 -9.69 9.88 -2.63
N LEU A 195 -8.52 9.95 -1.97
CA LEU A 195 -8.19 9.12 -0.81
C LEU A 195 -9.30 9.09 0.25
N GLU A 196 -9.92 10.23 0.52
CA GLU A 196 -11.00 10.38 1.50
C GLU A 196 -12.27 9.60 1.15
N LYS A 197 -12.45 9.21 -0.11
CA LYS A 197 -13.56 8.37 -0.58
C LYS A 197 -13.33 6.88 -0.35
N TRP A 198 -12.12 6.46 0.05
CA TRP A 198 -11.75 5.05 0.16
C TRP A 198 -11.77 4.55 1.60
N HIS A 199 -12.46 3.42 1.80
CA HIS A 199 -12.27 2.60 2.99
C HIS A 199 -10.97 1.80 2.84
N LEU A 200 -9.97 2.16 3.63
CA LEU A 200 -8.69 1.48 3.66
C LEU A 200 -8.73 0.31 4.63
N LEU A 201 -8.49 -0.89 4.11
CA LEU A 201 -8.53 -2.14 4.87
C LEU A 201 -7.10 -2.65 5.04
N MET A 202 -6.55 -2.45 6.23
CA MET A 202 -5.17 -2.81 6.57
C MET A 202 -4.99 -4.33 6.66
N MET A 203 -4.08 -4.88 5.86
CA MET A 203 -3.74 -6.29 5.81
C MET A 203 -2.25 -6.48 6.10
N GLY A 204 -1.93 -6.80 7.35
CA GLY A 204 -0.56 -7.07 7.82
C GLY A 204 -0.36 -8.51 8.30
N SER A 205 0.79 -8.78 8.91
CA SER A 205 1.00 -10.02 9.68
C SER A 205 0.20 -10.04 10.99
N ASP A 206 -0.17 -8.86 11.51
CA ASP A 206 -0.95 -8.71 12.73
C ASP A 206 -2.36 -9.26 12.55
N PHE A 207 -2.73 -10.26 13.38
CA PHE A 207 -4.03 -10.91 13.33
C PHE A 207 -5.17 -9.98 13.74
N VAL A 208 -4.95 -9.10 14.71
CA VAL A 208 -5.97 -8.17 15.22
C VAL A 208 -6.29 -7.13 14.16
N GLU A 209 -5.27 -6.58 13.50
CA GLU A 209 -5.42 -5.64 12.38
C GLU A 209 -6.20 -6.29 11.23
N ARG A 210 -5.81 -7.50 10.81
CA ARG A 210 -6.52 -8.26 9.77
C ARG A 210 -7.97 -8.52 10.14
N LYS A 211 -8.22 -9.01 11.36
CA LYS A 211 -9.59 -9.27 11.85
C LYS A 211 -10.44 -8.00 11.85
N SER A 212 -9.88 -6.88 12.29
CA SER A 212 -10.56 -5.58 12.26
C SER A 212 -10.92 -5.15 10.84
N SER A 213 -9.99 -5.30 9.89
CA SER A 213 -10.23 -4.97 8.48
C SER A 213 -11.28 -5.86 7.82
N ILE A 214 -11.29 -7.16 8.13
CA ILE A 214 -12.30 -8.10 7.60
C ILE A 214 -13.68 -7.80 8.20
N LEU A 215 -13.77 -7.46 9.48
CA LEU A 215 -15.02 -7.01 10.10
C LEU A 215 -15.51 -5.68 9.48
N HIS A 216 -14.60 -4.76 9.18
CA HIS A 216 -14.93 -3.52 8.49
C HIS A 216 -15.48 -3.80 7.08
N LEU A 217 -14.84 -4.70 6.32
CA LEU A 217 -15.38 -5.14 5.03
C LEU A 217 -16.78 -5.75 5.18
N ALA A 218 -16.99 -6.66 6.13
CA ALA A 218 -18.30 -7.28 6.37
C ALA A 218 -19.38 -6.21 6.63
N ASN A 219 -19.07 -5.18 7.41
CA ASN A 219 -19.99 -4.06 7.65
C ASN A 219 -20.28 -3.25 6.39
N ILE A 220 -19.27 -3.02 5.54
CA ILE A 220 -19.46 -2.38 4.23
C ILE A 220 -20.44 -3.21 3.39
N LEU A 221 -20.19 -4.51 3.27
CA LEU A 221 -21.02 -5.41 2.45
C LEU A 221 -22.47 -5.46 2.94
N LYS A 222 -22.70 -5.59 4.25
CA LYS A 222 -24.07 -5.56 4.81
C LYS A 222 -24.79 -4.25 4.49
N ARG A 223 -24.11 -3.11 4.55
CA ARG A 223 -24.70 -1.79 4.23
C ARG A 223 -25.02 -1.63 2.75
N GLN A 224 -24.21 -2.22 1.86
CA GLN A 224 -24.48 -2.24 0.41
C GLN A 224 -25.53 -3.29 0.00
N GLY A 225 -26.19 -3.94 0.96
CA GLY A 225 -27.34 -4.80 0.70
C GLY A 225 -27.01 -6.24 0.33
N PHE A 226 -25.78 -6.70 0.55
CA PHE A 226 -25.44 -8.12 0.35
C PHE A 226 -26.08 -9.00 1.43
N ASN A 227 -26.48 -10.22 1.02
CA ASN A 227 -27.12 -11.20 1.91
C ASN A 227 -26.22 -11.56 3.10
N GLU A 228 -26.83 -11.70 4.28
CA GLU A 228 -26.07 -11.93 5.52
C GLU A 228 -25.26 -13.23 5.49
N SER A 229 -25.82 -14.32 4.96
CA SER A 229 -25.12 -15.60 4.78
C SER A 229 -23.89 -15.48 3.87
N LEU A 230 -23.98 -14.69 2.80
CA LEU A 230 -22.88 -14.43 1.88
C LEU A 230 -21.76 -13.65 2.58
N VAL A 231 -22.13 -12.61 3.33
CA VAL A 231 -21.16 -11.81 4.09
C VAL A 231 -20.46 -12.65 5.17
N GLU A 232 -21.21 -13.50 5.88
CA GLU A 232 -20.65 -14.41 6.88
C GLU A 232 -19.66 -15.40 6.26
N LYS A 233 -20.00 -15.96 5.10
CA LYS A 233 -19.08 -16.83 4.33
C LYS A 233 -17.79 -16.09 3.98
N ILE A 234 -17.88 -14.89 3.40
CA ILE A 234 -16.69 -14.08 3.06
C ILE A 234 -15.84 -13.81 4.31
N GLN A 235 -16.47 -13.44 5.42
CA GLN A 235 -15.78 -13.19 6.67
C GLN A 235 -15.03 -14.43 7.18
N GLN A 236 -15.71 -15.58 7.22
CA GLN A 236 -15.15 -16.83 7.71
C GLN A 236 -14.01 -17.32 6.80
N ASP A 237 -14.24 -17.37 5.50
CA ASP A 237 -13.28 -17.84 4.51
C ASP A 237 -12.04 -16.94 4.47
N THR A 238 -12.21 -15.62 4.59
CA THR A 238 -11.09 -14.68 4.61
C THR A 238 -10.24 -14.81 5.89
N LEU A 239 -10.86 -15.09 7.04
CA LEU A 239 -10.15 -15.32 8.29
C LEU A 239 -9.49 -16.70 8.36
N ALA A 240 -10.15 -17.73 7.81
CA ALA A 240 -9.64 -19.09 7.74
C ALA A 240 -8.53 -19.24 6.68
N GLY A 241 -8.55 -18.39 5.65
CA GLY A 241 -7.58 -18.31 4.56
C GLY A 241 -6.17 -17.87 4.95
N GLU A 242 -5.79 -17.90 6.24
CA GLU A 242 -4.39 -18.13 6.63
C GLU A 242 -3.95 -19.52 6.13
N THR A 243 -3.82 -19.66 4.81
CA THR A 243 -3.56 -20.92 4.14
C THR A 243 -2.21 -21.51 4.54
N ALA A 244 -2.07 -22.82 4.30
CA ALA A 244 -0.82 -23.59 4.30
C ALA A 244 0.30 -23.03 3.36
N HIS A 245 0.09 -21.86 2.76
CA HIS A 245 1.02 -21.07 1.95
C HIS A 245 1.37 -19.72 2.59
N SER A 246 1.08 -19.54 3.88
CA SER A 246 1.60 -18.45 4.70
C SER A 246 3.14 -18.48 4.71
N THR A 247 3.72 -17.84 3.70
CA THR A 247 5.17 -17.64 3.54
C THR A 247 5.77 -16.80 4.67
N HIS A 248 4.96 -16.31 5.62
CA HIS A 248 5.39 -15.58 6.81
C HIS A 248 6.46 -16.31 7.62
N THR A 249 6.54 -17.64 7.55
CA THR A 249 7.51 -18.46 8.27
C THR A 249 8.57 -19.12 7.38
N SER A 250 8.55 -18.88 6.06
CA SER A 250 9.53 -19.52 5.18
C SER A 250 10.94 -18.96 5.45
N SER A 251 11.96 -19.81 5.37
CA SER A 251 13.35 -19.39 5.54
C SER A 251 13.74 -18.27 4.56
N HIS A 252 13.21 -18.32 3.33
CA HIS A 252 13.38 -17.27 2.34
C HIS A 252 12.78 -15.93 2.78
N ARG A 253 11.61 -15.92 3.43
CA ARG A 253 11.03 -14.67 3.93
C ARG A 253 11.81 -14.12 5.10
N VAL A 254 12.17 -14.97 6.06
CA VAL A 254 12.97 -14.56 7.22
C VAL A 254 14.29 -13.93 6.76
N GLU A 255 14.93 -14.53 5.76
CA GLU A 255 16.16 -14.00 5.16
C GLU A 255 15.91 -12.69 4.39
N ALA A 256 14.83 -12.59 3.62
CA ALA A 256 14.47 -11.36 2.93
C ALA A 256 14.20 -10.19 3.90
N GLU A 257 13.44 -10.44 4.97
CA GLU A 257 13.16 -9.47 6.03
C GLU A 257 14.44 -9.09 6.80
N ARG A 258 15.36 -10.05 6.99
CA ARG A 258 16.68 -9.78 7.56
C ARG A 258 17.49 -8.83 6.68
N GLN A 259 17.59 -9.09 5.38
CA GLN A 259 18.32 -8.22 4.43
C GLN A 259 17.73 -6.81 4.42
N VAL A 260 16.40 -6.69 4.34
CA VAL A 260 15.73 -5.39 4.44
C VAL A 260 16.06 -4.69 5.75
N ARG A 261 16.10 -5.38 6.88
CA ARG A 261 16.39 -4.75 8.17
C ARG A 261 17.85 -4.35 8.32
N GLU A 262 18.78 -5.16 7.84
CA GLU A 262 20.20 -5.07 8.18
C GLU A 262 21.05 -4.36 7.13
N ASP A 263 20.66 -4.38 5.85
CA ASP A 263 21.39 -3.72 4.77
C ASP A 263 20.95 -2.24 4.62
N PRO A 264 21.82 -1.26 4.95
CA PRO A 264 21.46 0.15 4.89
C PRO A 264 21.20 0.66 3.47
N PHE A 265 21.81 0.06 2.45
CA PHE A 265 21.58 0.45 1.06
C PHE A 265 20.17 0.03 0.61
N ILE A 266 19.76 -1.19 0.95
CA ILE A 266 18.40 -1.67 0.68
C ILE A 266 17.37 -0.79 1.38
N ARG A 267 17.57 -0.49 2.67
CA ARG A 267 16.66 0.38 3.43
C ARG A 267 16.53 1.77 2.82
N ASP A 268 17.65 2.42 2.51
CA ASP A 268 17.63 3.77 1.97
C ASP A 268 16.82 3.86 0.67
N LEU A 269 16.99 2.89 -0.23
CA LEU A 269 16.21 2.83 -1.47
C LEU A 269 14.72 2.56 -1.20
N LEU A 270 14.39 1.61 -0.32
CA LEU A 270 12.99 1.34 0.02
C LEU A 270 12.31 2.54 0.69
N HIS A 271 13.03 3.27 1.55
CA HIS A 271 12.55 4.51 2.12
C HIS A 271 12.30 5.55 1.02
N LYS A 272 13.23 5.74 0.08
CA LYS A 272 13.03 6.68 -1.04
C LYS A 272 11.84 6.30 -1.92
N ILE A 273 11.59 5.01 -2.15
CA ILE A 273 10.46 4.54 -2.94
C ILE A 273 9.14 4.78 -2.18
N TYR A 274 9.05 4.34 -0.92
CA TYR A 274 7.78 4.22 -0.21
C TYR A 274 7.52 5.27 0.86
N PHE A 275 8.40 6.26 1.07
CA PHE A 275 8.23 7.27 2.14
C PHE A 275 6.84 7.93 2.12
N PHE A 276 6.34 8.30 0.94
CA PHE A 276 5.03 8.94 0.83
C PHE A 276 3.87 8.03 1.25
N ASP A 277 3.99 6.72 1.10
CA ASP A 277 2.95 5.81 1.60
C ASP A 277 2.86 5.88 3.13
N TYR A 278 4.00 6.01 3.83
CA TYR A 278 4.01 6.23 5.27
C TYR A 278 3.54 7.62 5.69
N VAL A 279 3.59 8.61 4.79
CA VAL A 279 3.06 9.96 5.03
C VAL A 279 1.54 9.99 4.88
N VAL A 280 1.01 9.31 3.86
CA VAL A 280 -0.38 9.40 3.43
C VAL A 280 -1.27 8.37 4.14
N PHE A 281 -0.76 7.16 4.39
CA PHE A 281 -1.54 6.06 4.97
C PHE A 281 -1.19 5.86 6.46
N PRO A 282 -2.08 5.23 7.25
CA PRO A 282 -1.90 5.07 8.70
C PRO A 282 -0.90 3.95 9.07
N PHE A 283 0.20 3.81 8.34
CA PHE A 283 1.25 2.84 8.65
C PHE A 283 2.14 3.33 9.80
N LYS A 284 2.54 2.39 10.66
CA LYS A 284 3.56 2.67 11.69
C LYS A 284 4.90 2.95 11.02
N ARG A 285 5.64 3.94 11.54
CA ARG A 285 6.97 4.30 11.03
C ARG A 285 8.11 3.78 11.90
N ASP A 286 7.81 3.02 12.96
CA ASP A 286 8.80 2.60 13.96
C ASP A 286 9.95 1.78 13.37
N SER A 287 9.70 1.08 12.27
CA SER A 287 10.68 0.28 11.51
C SER A 287 11.57 1.11 10.59
N LEU A 288 11.26 2.39 10.36
CA LEU A 288 12.01 3.23 9.44
C LEU A 288 13.24 3.84 10.12
N ASP A 289 14.26 4.17 9.30
CA ASP A 289 15.42 4.91 9.78
C ASP A 289 15.01 6.26 10.37
N ALA A 290 15.77 6.77 11.34
CA ALA A 290 15.41 7.97 12.12
C ALA A 290 14.95 9.16 11.27
N LYS A 291 15.58 9.40 10.12
CA LYS A 291 15.21 10.42 9.14
C LYS A 291 13.79 10.28 8.60
N TYR A 292 13.34 9.05 8.36
CA TYR A 292 12.03 8.72 7.78
C TYR A 292 10.91 8.56 8.80
N ARG A 293 11.23 8.64 10.10
CA ARG A 293 10.23 8.66 11.18
C ARG A 293 9.60 10.02 11.41
N THR A 294 10.15 11.08 10.82
CA THR A 294 9.70 12.45 11.05
C THR A 294 8.68 12.91 10.01
N ASN A 295 8.01 14.03 10.27
CA ASN A 295 7.17 14.72 9.29
C ASN A 295 7.93 15.83 8.54
N PHE A 296 9.25 15.94 8.74
CA PHE A 296 10.05 16.97 8.08
C PHE A 296 10.44 16.51 6.68
N TRP A 297 9.68 16.96 5.71
CA TRP A 297 10.00 16.82 4.30
C TRP A 297 9.80 18.15 3.58
N SER A 298 10.55 18.36 2.51
CA SER A 298 10.48 19.56 1.68
C SER A 298 10.61 19.19 0.21
N ILE A 299 9.93 19.94 -0.64
CA ILE A 299 10.17 19.89 -2.09
C ILE A 299 11.41 20.76 -2.35
N PRO A 300 12.44 20.28 -3.07
CA PRO A 300 13.55 21.12 -3.50
C PRO A 300 13.03 22.36 -4.24
N GLU A 301 13.60 23.52 -3.97
CA GLU A 301 13.36 24.75 -4.75
C GLU A 301 13.72 24.59 -6.22
#